data_AF-A0A7S2HAM9-F1
#
_entry.id   AF-A0A7S2HAM9-F1
#
_cell.length_a   1.000
_cell.length_b   1.000
_cell.length_c   1.000
_cell.angle_alpha   90.00
_cell.angle_beta   90.00
_cell.angle_gamma   90.00
#
_symmetry.space_group_name_H-M   'P 1'
#
loop_
_entity.id
_entity.type
_entity.pdbx_description
1 polymer ?
#
loop_
_entity_poly.entity_id
_entity_poly.type
_entity_poly.pdbx_seq_one_letter_code
_entity_poly.pdbx_strand_id
1 'polypeptide(L)'
;MMAMILDDWNEPDAYGEPINKGFTNFGDSLYTMFVTMTTANLPDVMVSSYAHSRLFLLFWIPFFVLAVCVFTQVILATVYNEYGDEVTEQEKRRHRHRMMGMEVAFRHLKADVAHNKNGKEVDVVSFETFTELVDVFRPFNRYVVEKKFIRVCFEALDADKSEALSFSEFQDMCVVLQTRFSVTERDSAVRKWLGGSPAG
;
A
#
# COMPACT_ATOMS: atom_id res chain seq x y z
N MET A 1 19.58 -30.58 30.63
CA MET A 1 18.15 -30.33 30.34
C MET A 1 17.37 -31.64 30.16
N MET A 2 17.77 -32.56 29.27
CA MET A 2 17.09 -33.87 29.14
C MET A 2 17.23 -34.82 30.35
N ALA A 3 18.34 -34.76 31.10
CA ALA A 3 18.51 -35.55 32.32
C ALA A 3 17.61 -35.06 33.48
N MET A 4 17.30 -33.76 33.52
CA MET A 4 16.41 -33.15 34.52
C MET A 4 14.93 -33.49 34.25
N ILE A 5 14.59 -33.83 33.00
CA ILE A 5 13.24 -34.26 32.58
C ILE A 5 12.98 -35.74 32.94
N LEU A 6 14.04 -36.55 33.10
CA LEU A 6 13.93 -37.99 33.37
C LEU A 6 14.00 -38.33 34.87
N ASP A 7 14.68 -37.52 35.68
CA ASP A 7 14.80 -37.73 37.13
C ASP A 7 13.46 -37.51 37.88
N ASP A 8 12.63 -36.63 37.32
CA ASP A 8 11.34 -36.17 37.83
C ASP A 8 10.17 -37.11 37.47
N TRP A 9 10.46 -38.24 36.82
CA TRP A 9 9.46 -39.10 36.19
C TRP A 9 8.66 -39.98 37.18
N ASN A 10 9.08 -40.02 38.45
CA ASN A 10 8.50 -40.87 39.48
C ASN A 10 7.90 -40.08 40.68
N GLU A 11 7.88 -38.74 40.60
CA GLU A 11 7.23 -37.89 41.61
C GLU A 11 5.83 -37.48 41.13
N PRO A 12 4.78 -37.65 41.97
CA PRO A 12 3.41 -37.32 41.60
C PRO A 12 3.18 -35.81 41.40
N ASP A 13 4.19 -34.98 41.70
CA ASP A 13 4.16 -33.51 41.76
C ASP A 13 5.44 -32.86 41.22
N ALA A 14 5.95 -33.36 40.10
CA ALA A 14 7.07 -32.88 39.26
C ALA A 14 7.42 -31.36 39.26
N TYR A 15 6.43 -30.48 39.41
CA TYR A 15 6.64 -29.01 39.40
C TYR A 15 6.04 -28.28 40.61
N GLY A 16 5.45 -28.98 41.57
CA GLY A 16 4.73 -28.38 42.70
C GLY A 16 3.49 -27.54 42.31
N GLU A 17 3.12 -27.54 41.03
CA GLU A 17 1.97 -26.81 40.52
C GLU A 17 0.74 -27.70 40.39
N PRO A 18 -0.45 -27.18 40.71
CA PRO A 18 -1.69 -27.95 40.59
C PRO A 18 -1.99 -28.29 39.13
N ILE A 19 -2.45 -29.53 38.89
CA ILE A 19 -2.81 -30.04 37.54
C ILE A 19 -3.87 -29.14 36.87
N ASN A 20 -4.76 -28.56 37.67
CA ASN A 20 -5.82 -27.65 37.25
C ASN A 20 -5.44 -26.17 37.37
N LYS A 21 -4.15 -25.81 37.27
CA LYS A 21 -3.69 -24.41 37.25
C LYS A 21 -4.46 -23.63 36.17
N GLY A 22 -5.23 -22.63 36.60
CA GLY A 22 -6.08 -21.85 35.71
C GLY A 22 -7.40 -22.52 35.30
N PHE A 23 -7.71 -23.73 35.78
CA PHE A 23 -8.95 -24.48 35.50
C PHE A 23 -9.82 -24.70 36.74
N THR A 24 -9.68 -23.85 37.75
CA THR A 24 -10.41 -23.90 39.02
C THR A 24 -11.88 -23.53 38.88
N ASN A 25 -12.15 -22.48 38.10
CA ASN A 25 -13.48 -21.96 37.83
C ASN A 25 -13.64 -21.73 36.33
N PHE A 26 -14.89 -21.69 35.84
CA PHE A 26 -15.15 -21.45 34.42
C PHE A 26 -14.53 -20.15 33.89
N GLY A 27 -14.57 -19.07 34.66
CA GLY A 27 -13.96 -17.79 34.28
C GLY A 27 -12.43 -17.85 34.17
N ASP A 28 -11.78 -18.52 35.14
CA ASP A 28 -10.33 -18.71 35.14
C ASP A 28 -9.91 -19.60 33.96
N SER A 29 -10.70 -20.63 33.65
CA SER A 29 -10.49 -21.51 32.50
C SER A 29 -10.55 -20.73 31.18
N LEU A 30 -11.55 -19.85 31.02
CA LEU A 30 -11.68 -19.02 29.83
C LEU A 30 -10.52 -18.03 29.69
N TYR A 31 -10.11 -17.40 30.79
CA TYR A 31 -8.98 -16.47 30.79
C TYR A 31 -7.69 -17.20 30.40
N THR A 32 -7.42 -18.34 31.04
CA THR A 32 -6.24 -19.18 30.75
C THR A 32 -6.22 -19.58 29.29
N MET A 33 -7.34 -20.06 28.74
CA MET A 33 -7.45 -20.42 27.32
C MET A 33 -7.28 -19.24 26.37
N PHE A 34 -7.79 -18.05 26.71
CA PHE A 34 -7.63 -16.85 25.90
C PHE A 34 -6.17 -16.38 25.83
N VAL A 35 -5.45 -16.38 26.96
CA VAL A 35 -4.02 -16.05 27.01
C VAL A 35 -3.20 -17.11 26.25
N THR A 36 -3.58 -18.37 26.35
CA THR A 36 -2.95 -19.47 25.61
C THR A 36 -3.22 -19.40 24.10
N MET A 37 -4.41 -18.94 23.68
CA MET A 37 -4.75 -18.64 22.28
C MET A 37 -3.87 -17.53 21.70
N THR A 38 -3.50 -16.51 22.48
CA THR A 38 -2.59 -15.43 22.05
C THR A 38 -1.12 -15.81 22.13
N THR A 39 -0.82 -17.09 22.40
CA THR A 39 0.53 -17.66 22.52
C THR A 39 1.41 -17.08 23.63
N ALA A 40 0.84 -16.29 24.55
CA ALA A 40 1.60 -15.55 25.56
C ALA A 40 2.15 -16.44 26.70
N ASN A 41 1.51 -17.57 27.00
CA ASN A 41 1.86 -18.46 28.12
C ASN A 41 1.85 -19.96 27.74
N LEU A 42 2.15 -20.30 26.47
CA LEU A 42 2.03 -21.65 25.90
C LEU A 42 2.68 -22.79 26.71
N PRO A 43 3.99 -22.74 27.05
CA PRO A 43 4.61 -23.86 27.76
C PRO A 43 4.13 -23.95 29.21
N ASP A 44 3.80 -22.81 29.84
CA ASP A 44 3.44 -22.77 31.27
C ASP A 44 2.10 -23.47 31.54
N VAL A 45 1.09 -23.25 30.70
CA VAL A 45 -0.23 -23.87 30.85
C VAL A 45 -0.22 -25.33 30.41
N MET A 46 0.56 -25.65 29.37
CA MET A 46 0.61 -27.01 28.83
C MET A 46 1.40 -27.97 29.73
N VAL A 47 2.51 -27.51 30.34
CA VAL A 47 3.40 -28.36 31.15
C VAL A 47 2.68 -28.94 32.36
N SER A 48 1.87 -28.16 33.08
CA SER A 48 1.13 -28.66 34.27
C SER A 48 0.11 -29.76 33.91
N SER A 49 -0.53 -29.66 32.73
CA SER A 49 -1.45 -30.70 32.23
C SER A 49 -0.71 -31.91 31.65
N TYR A 50 0.40 -31.68 30.95
CA TYR A 50 1.20 -32.71 30.30
C TYR A 50 1.95 -33.60 31.29
N ALA A 51 2.46 -33.02 32.39
CA ALA A 51 3.14 -33.74 33.46
C ALA A 51 2.24 -34.81 34.08
N HIS A 52 0.92 -34.62 34.10
CA HIS A 52 -0.03 -35.59 34.63
C HIS A 52 -0.32 -36.75 33.66
N SER A 53 -0.58 -36.47 32.38
CA SER A 53 -0.79 -37.50 31.36
C SER A 53 -0.52 -36.98 29.95
N ARG A 54 0.16 -37.80 29.14
CA ARG A 54 0.40 -37.50 27.72
C ARG A 54 -0.88 -37.43 26.90
N LEU A 55 -1.99 -37.98 27.41
CA LEU A 55 -3.30 -37.94 26.74
C LEU A 55 -3.88 -36.53 26.61
N PHE A 56 -3.47 -35.59 27.47
CA PHE A 56 -3.91 -34.18 27.36
C PHE A 56 -3.40 -33.49 26.09
N LEU A 57 -2.38 -34.04 25.40
CA LEU A 57 -1.97 -33.56 24.08
C LEU A 57 -3.09 -33.66 23.04
N LEU A 58 -3.96 -34.66 23.14
CA LEU A 58 -5.10 -34.83 22.21
C LEU A 58 -6.13 -33.71 22.33
N PHE A 59 -6.08 -32.93 23.42
CA PHE A 59 -6.90 -31.75 23.61
C PHE A 59 -6.17 -30.47 23.17
N TRP A 60 -4.90 -30.32 23.57
CA TRP A 60 -4.12 -29.11 23.29
C TRP A 60 -3.75 -28.93 21.82
N ILE A 61 -3.36 -29.99 21.11
CA ILE A 61 -2.98 -29.91 19.70
C ILE A 61 -4.12 -29.37 18.82
N PRO A 62 -5.34 -29.96 18.81
CA PRO A 62 -6.42 -29.42 18.00
C PRO A 62 -6.86 -28.03 18.47
N PHE A 63 -6.82 -27.75 19.78
CA PHE A 63 -7.07 -26.41 20.29
C PHE A 63 -6.12 -25.38 19.67
N PHE A 64 -4.81 -25.63 19.60
CA PHE A 64 -3.85 -24.71 18.98
C PHE A 64 -4.06 -24.53 17.49
N VAL A 65 -4.33 -25.62 16.77
CA VAL A 65 -4.61 -25.54 15.33
C VAL A 65 -5.84 -24.66 15.10
N LEU A 66 -6.90 -24.83 15.86
CA LEU A 66 -8.11 -24.01 15.73
C LEU A 66 -7.87 -22.57 16.19
N ALA A 67 -7.24 -22.36 17.35
CA ALA A 67 -7.09 -21.04 17.95
C ALA A 67 -6.10 -20.16 17.17
N VAL A 68 -4.91 -20.69 16.88
CA VAL A 68 -3.80 -19.92 16.28
C VAL A 68 -3.86 -19.96 14.76
N CYS A 69 -4.13 -21.12 14.15
CA CYS A 69 -4.11 -21.22 12.69
C CYS A 69 -5.46 -20.87 12.05
N VAL A 70 -6.60 -21.13 12.70
CA VAL A 70 -7.91 -20.82 12.11
C VAL A 70 -8.42 -19.48 12.60
N PHE A 71 -8.67 -19.30 13.90
CA PHE A 71 -9.32 -18.07 14.39
C PHE A 71 -8.47 -16.82 14.15
N THR A 72 -7.19 -16.82 14.48
CA THR A 72 -6.32 -15.66 14.23
C THR A 72 -6.24 -15.32 12.73
N GLN A 73 -6.15 -16.32 11.85
CA GLN A 73 -6.06 -16.09 10.41
C GLN A 73 -7.39 -15.60 9.83
N VAL A 74 -8.53 -16.11 10.30
CA VAL A 74 -9.86 -15.63 9.89
C VAL A 74 -10.06 -14.18 10.34
N ILE A 75 -9.76 -13.85 11.59
CA ILE A 75 -9.85 -12.47 12.10
C ILE A 75 -8.97 -11.55 11.26
N LEU A 76 -7.71 -11.93 11.03
CA LEU A 76 -6.78 -11.15 10.22
C LEU A 76 -7.29 -10.94 8.79
N ALA A 77 -7.81 -12.00 8.15
CA ALA A 77 -8.36 -11.93 6.80
C ALA A 77 -9.58 -11.00 6.71
N THR A 78 -10.52 -11.11 7.64
CA THR A 78 -11.70 -10.23 7.68
C THR A 78 -11.29 -8.78 7.87
N VAL A 79 -10.42 -8.50 8.84
CA VAL A 79 -9.94 -7.13 9.09
C VAL A 79 -9.18 -6.59 7.88
N TYR A 80 -8.32 -7.41 7.25
CA TYR A 80 -7.60 -7.02 6.04
C TYR A 80 -8.53 -6.70 4.88
N ASN A 81 -9.59 -7.49 4.68
CA ASN A 81 -10.56 -7.24 3.63
C ASN A 81 -11.24 -5.87 3.80
N GLU A 82 -11.69 -5.55 5.01
CA GLU A 82 -12.38 -4.27 5.23
C GLU A 82 -11.44 -3.08 5.12
N TYR A 83 -10.20 -3.22 5.61
CA TYR A 83 -9.19 -2.19 5.38
C TYR A 83 -8.84 -2.04 3.91
N GLY A 84 -8.77 -3.15 3.16
CA GLY A 84 -8.54 -3.13 1.71
C GLY A 84 -9.64 -2.36 0.98
N ASP A 85 -10.90 -2.66 1.28
CA ASP A 85 -12.05 -1.98 0.68
C ASP A 85 -12.08 -0.50 1.04
N GLU A 86 -11.81 -0.14 2.30
CA GLU A 86 -11.76 1.26 2.72
C GLU A 86 -10.64 2.03 2.00
N VAL A 87 -9.44 1.46 1.91
CA VAL A 87 -8.31 2.09 1.21
C VAL A 87 -8.66 2.33 -0.26
N THR A 88 -9.21 1.32 -0.95
CA THR A 88 -9.59 1.48 -2.37
C THR A 88 -10.67 2.54 -2.56
N GLU A 89 -11.66 2.64 -1.66
CA GLU A 89 -12.68 3.69 -1.72
C GLU A 89 -12.11 5.08 -1.43
N GLN A 90 -11.18 5.20 -0.48
CA GLN A 90 -10.45 6.45 -0.24
C GLN A 90 -9.66 6.89 -1.49
N GLU A 91 -8.99 5.97 -2.17
CA GLU A 91 -8.29 6.25 -3.43
C GLU A 91 -9.24 6.70 -4.54
N LYS A 92 -10.35 5.99 -4.74
CA LYS A 92 -11.39 6.38 -5.72
C LYS A 92 -11.97 7.74 -5.40
N ARG A 93 -12.25 8.05 -4.12
CA ARG A 93 -12.74 9.36 -3.68
C ARG A 93 -11.73 10.46 -3.95
N ARG A 94 -10.45 10.24 -3.66
CA ARG A 94 -9.34 11.17 -3.95
C ARG A 94 -9.23 11.42 -5.45
N HIS A 95 -9.29 10.37 -6.26
CA HIS A 95 -9.25 10.47 -7.71
C HIS A 95 -10.46 11.25 -8.25
N ARG A 96 -11.69 10.93 -7.81
CA ARG A 96 -12.90 11.68 -8.20
C ARG A 96 -12.83 13.16 -7.85
N HIS A 97 -12.41 13.52 -6.64
CA HIS A 97 -12.26 14.93 -6.25
C HIS A 97 -11.24 15.66 -7.13
N ARG A 98 -10.12 15.00 -7.43
CA ARG A 98 -9.11 15.55 -8.35
C ARG A 98 -9.69 15.77 -9.75
N MET A 99 -10.43 14.80 -10.28
CA MET A 99 -11.05 14.89 -11.61
C MET A 99 -12.11 16.00 -11.66
N MET A 100 -12.95 16.13 -10.63
CA MET A 100 -13.92 17.22 -10.51
C MET A 100 -13.23 18.58 -10.43
N GLY A 101 -12.16 18.71 -9.65
CA GLY A 101 -11.37 19.94 -9.57
C GLY A 101 -10.79 20.32 -10.93
N MET A 102 -10.30 19.33 -11.68
CA MET A 102 -9.77 19.55 -13.02
C MET A 102 -10.87 19.95 -14.02
N GLU A 103 -12.05 19.35 -13.94
CA GLU A 103 -13.20 19.73 -14.77
C GLU A 103 -13.61 21.19 -14.53
N VAL A 104 -13.68 21.60 -13.26
CA VAL A 104 -13.99 22.99 -12.91
C VAL A 104 -12.91 23.94 -13.40
N ALA A 105 -11.63 23.59 -13.23
CA ALA A 105 -10.52 24.40 -13.72
C ALA A 105 -10.55 24.54 -15.25
N PHE A 106 -10.71 23.42 -15.97
CA PHE A 106 -10.78 23.41 -17.42
C PHE A 106 -11.94 24.27 -17.95
N ARG A 107 -13.11 24.18 -17.31
CA ARG A 107 -14.28 25.00 -17.67
C ARG A 107 -14.03 26.50 -17.54
N HIS A 108 -13.16 26.94 -16.63
CA HIS A 108 -12.78 28.34 -16.48
C HIS A 108 -11.65 28.76 -17.43
N LEU A 109 -10.79 27.83 -17.82
CA LEU A 109 -9.59 28.10 -18.63
C LEU A 109 -9.81 27.91 -20.13
N LYS A 110 -10.95 27.35 -20.55
CA LYS A 110 -11.31 27.22 -21.95
C LYS A 110 -11.54 28.59 -22.60
N ALA A 111 -10.46 29.17 -23.10
CA ALA A 111 -10.49 30.43 -23.83
C ALA A 111 -10.66 30.21 -25.34
N ASP A 112 -10.35 29.02 -25.84
CA ASP A 112 -10.34 28.71 -27.27
C ASP A 112 -11.19 27.49 -27.63
N VAL A 113 -11.69 27.51 -28.87
CA VAL A 113 -12.42 26.40 -29.49
C VAL A 113 -11.58 25.88 -30.64
N ALA A 114 -11.13 24.64 -30.55
CA ALA A 114 -10.42 23.96 -31.64
C ALA A 114 -11.34 22.95 -32.33
N HIS A 115 -11.03 22.65 -33.59
CA HIS A 115 -11.69 21.57 -34.30
C HIS A 115 -10.88 20.29 -34.14
N ASN A 116 -11.51 19.25 -33.59
CA ASN A 116 -10.93 17.92 -33.56
C ASN A 116 -10.82 17.36 -34.99
N LYS A 117 -10.04 16.29 -35.19
CA LYS A 117 -9.84 15.54 -36.45
C LYS A 117 -11.15 15.13 -37.14
N ASN A 118 -12.26 15.10 -36.39
CA ASN A 118 -13.60 14.77 -36.88
C ASN A 118 -14.44 16.01 -37.26
N GLY A 119 -13.86 17.21 -37.27
CA GLY A 119 -14.54 18.48 -37.54
C GLY A 119 -15.43 19.00 -36.41
N LYS A 120 -15.47 18.30 -35.27
CA LYS A 120 -16.26 18.71 -34.10
C LYS A 120 -15.52 19.78 -33.31
N GLU A 121 -16.22 20.84 -32.94
CA GLU A 121 -15.73 21.85 -32.00
C GLU A 121 -15.51 21.24 -30.61
N VAL A 122 -14.32 21.43 -30.08
CA VAL A 122 -13.91 20.98 -28.75
C VAL A 122 -13.29 22.17 -28.04
N ASP A 123 -13.76 22.40 -26.81
CA ASP A 123 -13.14 23.38 -25.91
C ASP A 123 -11.67 22.96 -25.66
N VAL A 124 -10.73 23.88 -25.81
CA VAL A 124 -9.30 23.62 -25.60
C VAL A 124 -8.63 24.72 -24.79
N VAL A 125 -7.47 24.38 -24.23
CA VAL A 125 -6.59 25.31 -23.52
C VAL A 125 -5.32 25.54 -24.34
N SER A 126 -5.03 26.78 -24.70
CA SER A 126 -3.83 27.15 -25.46
C SER A 126 -2.57 27.13 -24.59
N PHE A 127 -1.39 27.09 -25.24
CA PHE A 127 -0.10 27.14 -24.55
C PHE A 127 0.10 28.40 -23.71
N GLU A 128 -0.44 29.54 -24.15
CA GLU A 128 -0.33 30.82 -23.44
C GLU A 128 -1.08 30.77 -22.11
N THR A 129 -2.35 30.35 -22.14
CA THR A 129 -3.17 30.17 -20.94
C THR A 129 -2.59 29.12 -19.99
N PHE A 130 -2.02 28.04 -20.54
CA PHE A 130 -1.32 27.04 -19.74
C PHE A 130 -0.10 27.62 -19.01
N THR A 131 0.68 28.46 -19.69
CA THR A 131 1.89 29.08 -19.12
C THR A 131 1.54 30.03 -17.98
N GLU A 132 0.49 30.84 -18.16
CA GLU A 132 -0.04 31.72 -17.11
C GLU A 132 -0.51 30.92 -15.90
N LEU A 133 -1.22 29.81 -16.13
CA LEU A 133 -1.66 28.92 -15.08
C LEU A 133 -0.46 28.36 -14.29
N VAL A 134 0.56 27.84 -14.97
CA VAL A 134 1.75 27.29 -14.31
C VAL A 134 2.47 28.36 -13.47
N ASP A 135 2.53 29.60 -13.96
CA ASP A 135 3.11 30.71 -13.20
C ASP A 135 2.30 31.05 -11.94
N VAL A 136 0.96 30.98 -11.98
CA VAL A 136 0.08 31.13 -10.80
C VAL A 136 0.21 29.98 -9.81
N PHE A 137 0.40 28.75 -10.30
CA PHE A 137 0.54 27.55 -9.46
C PHE A 137 1.96 27.37 -8.89
N ARG A 138 2.97 28.07 -9.41
CA ARG A 138 4.37 28.00 -8.97
C ARG A 138 4.56 28.07 -7.44
N PRO A 139 3.95 29.01 -6.68
CA PRO A 139 4.14 29.08 -5.23
C PRO A 139 3.52 27.92 -4.46
N PHE A 140 2.53 27.23 -5.03
CA PHE A 140 1.81 26.13 -4.38
C PHE A 140 2.37 24.75 -4.75
N ASN A 141 3.19 24.66 -5.79
CA ASN A 141 3.70 23.40 -6.28
C ASN A 141 4.92 22.93 -5.47
N ARG A 142 4.95 21.65 -5.10
CA ARG A 142 6.06 21.04 -4.34
C ARG A 142 7.38 21.09 -5.11
N TYR A 143 7.29 20.99 -6.44
CA TYR A 143 8.43 21.09 -7.35
C TYR A 143 8.22 22.28 -8.28
N VAL A 144 9.21 23.18 -8.32
CA VAL A 144 9.16 24.33 -9.23
C VAL A 144 9.60 23.88 -10.62
N VAL A 145 8.67 23.88 -11.57
CA VAL A 145 9.00 23.68 -12.98
C VAL A 145 9.73 24.94 -13.48
N GLU A 146 10.97 24.76 -13.93
CA GLU A 146 11.71 25.86 -14.57
C GLU A 146 11.03 26.25 -15.88
N LYS A 147 11.08 27.54 -16.24
CA LYS A 147 10.41 28.06 -17.46
C LYS A 147 10.77 27.30 -18.73
N LYS A 148 12.02 26.84 -18.85
CA LYS A 148 12.50 26.05 -19.99
C LYS A 148 11.83 24.67 -20.13
N PHE A 149 11.35 24.09 -19.03
CA PHE A 149 10.66 22.80 -19.02
C PHE A 149 9.14 22.92 -19.18
N ILE A 150 8.55 24.12 -19.09
CA ILE A 150 7.11 24.32 -19.28
C ILE A 150 6.68 23.84 -20.67
N ARG A 151 7.48 24.16 -21.70
CA ARG A 151 7.23 23.69 -23.06
C ARG A 151 7.29 22.17 -23.18
N VAL A 152 8.24 21.54 -22.49
CA VAL A 152 8.35 20.07 -22.45
C VAL A 152 7.17 19.45 -21.70
N CYS A 153 6.71 20.07 -20.62
CA CYS A 153 5.52 19.63 -19.90
C CYS A 153 4.28 19.71 -20.79
N PHE A 154 4.13 20.81 -21.54
CA PHE A 154 3.02 20.97 -22.47
C PHE A 154 3.07 19.94 -23.59
N GLU A 155 4.23 19.74 -24.23
CA GLU A 155 4.40 18.72 -25.28
C GLU A 155 4.23 17.29 -24.75
N ALA A 156 4.52 17.05 -23.47
CA ALA A 156 4.25 15.76 -22.82
C ALA A 156 2.75 15.53 -22.54
N LEU A 157 1.96 16.61 -22.44
CA LEU A 157 0.51 16.56 -22.25
C LEU A 157 -0.24 16.53 -23.59
N ASP A 158 0.23 17.27 -24.59
CA ASP A 158 -0.31 17.34 -25.95
C ASP A 158 0.05 16.06 -26.74
N ALA A 159 -0.76 15.02 -26.57
CA ALA A 159 -0.54 13.71 -27.17
C ALA A 159 -0.89 13.73 -28.66
N ASP A 160 -1.85 14.55 -29.08
CA ASP A 160 -2.30 14.64 -30.45
C ASP A 160 -1.53 15.67 -31.31
N LYS A 161 -0.65 16.45 -30.68
CA LYS A 161 0.18 17.51 -31.27
C LYS A 161 -0.65 18.62 -31.92
N SER A 162 -1.79 18.93 -31.31
CA SER A 162 -2.68 19.98 -31.79
C SER A 162 -2.25 21.39 -31.37
N GLU A 163 -1.15 21.52 -30.61
CA GLU A 163 -0.68 22.75 -29.97
C GLU A 163 -1.70 23.35 -28.98
N ALA A 164 -2.70 22.56 -28.60
CA ALA A 164 -3.73 22.90 -27.64
C ALA A 164 -4.06 21.67 -26.78
N LEU A 165 -4.55 21.88 -25.56
CA LEU A 165 -4.88 20.78 -24.65
C LEU A 165 -6.39 20.55 -24.64
N SER A 166 -6.80 19.34 -25.02
CA SER A 166 -8.16 18.85 -24.79
C SER A 166 -8.41 18.56 -23.31
N PHE A 167 -9.67 18.38 -22.92
CA PHE A 167 -9.99 18.03 -21.52
C PHE A 167 -9.32 16.73 -21.06
N SER A 168 -9.26 15.72 -21.93
CA SER A 168 -8.59 14.44 -21.65
C SER A 168 -7.10 14.60 -21.39
N GLU A 169 -6.42 15.48 -22.11
CA GLU A 169 -4.98 15.75 -21.92
C GLU A 169 -4.74 16.64 -20.71
N PHE A 170 -5.63 17.61 -20.49
CA PHE A 170 -5.57 18.51 -19.35
C PHE A 170 -5.71 17.77 -18.00
N GLN A 171 -6.42 16.64 -17.94
CA GLN A 171 -6.55 15.79 -16.74
C GLN A 171 -5.21 15.33 -16.15
N ASP A 172 -4.22 15.12 -17.00
CA ASP A 172 -2.91 14.65 -16.60
C ASP A 172 -1.94 15.78 -16.22
N MET A 173 -2.34 17.05 -16.38
CA MET A 173 -1.54 18.22 -16.06
C MET A 173 -0.95 18.16 -14.65
N CYS A 174 -1.78 17.87 -13.63
CA CYS A 174 -1.28 17.81 -12.25
C CYS A 174 -0.23 16.70 -12.05
N VAL A 175 -0.31 15.58 -12.77
CA VAL A 175 0.73 14.54 -12.69
C VAL A 175 2.03 15.09 -13.27
N VAL A 176 1.97 15.65 -14.48
CA VAL A 176 3.14 16.13 -15.21
C VAL A 176 3.83 17.27 -14.44
N LEU A 177 3.07 18.23 -13.91
CA LEU A 177 3.62 19.36 -13.15
C LEU A 177 4.18 18.97 -11.78
N GLN A 178 3.70 17.88 -11.16
CA GLN A 178 4.21 17.37 -9.89
C GLN A 178 5.34 16.34 -10.06
N THR A 179 5.66 15.98 -11.30
CA THR A 179 6.74 15.03 -11.60
C THR A 179 8.09 15.72 -11.53
N ARG A 180 9.09 15.02 -10.97
CA ARG A 180 10.47 15.51 -10.96
C ARG A 180 11.12 15.24 -12.32
N PHE A 181 11.38 16.30 -13.07
CA PHE A 181 12.18 16.20 -14.29
C PHE A 181 13.66 15.98 -13.95
N SER A 182 14.29 15.05 -14.67
CA SER A 182 15.74 14.86 -14.62
C SER A 182 16.27 14.81 -16.05
N VAL A 183 17.38 15.51 -16.30
CA VAL A 183 18.05 15.46 -17.59
C VAL A 183 19.00 14.29 -17.57
N THR A 184 18.81 13.36 -18.50
CA THR A 184 19.72 12.22 -18.72
C THR A 184 20.52 12.45 -19.99
N GLU A 185 21.78 12.00 -20.00
CA GLU A 185 22.56 12.00 -21.24
C GLU A 185 21.89 11.08 -22.27
N ARG A 186 21.66 11.61 -23.48
CA ARG A 186 20.98 10.88 -24.57
C ARG A 186 21.74 9.63 -25.02
N ASP A 187 23.06 9.63 -24.88
CA ASP A 187 23.91 8.53 -25.31
C ASP A 187 24.37 7.70 -24.11
N SER A 188 24.00 6.43 -24.13
CA SER A 188 24.62 5.42 -23.28
C SER A 188 26.13 5.41 -23.53
N ALA A 189 26.92 5.17 -22.48
CA ALA A 189 28.38 5.03 -22.57
C ALA A 189 28.81 4.05 -23.68
N VAL A 190 27.99 3.03 -23.95
CA VAL A 190 28.19 2.04 -25.02
C VAL A 190 28.15 2.66 -26.42
N ARG A 191 27.24 3.62 -26.67
CA ARG A 191 27.13 4.30 -27.98
C ARG A 191 28.25 5.31 -28.20
N LYS A 192 28.70 5.98 -27.14
CA LYS A 192 29.92 6.82 -27.16
C LYS A 192 31.16 5.98 -27.48
N TRP A 193 31.23 4.73 -26.99
CA TRP A 193 32.33 3.81 -27.29
C TRP A 193 32.29 3.28 -28.74
N LEU A 194 31.12 2.90 -29.25
CA LEU A 194 30.96 2.41 -30.62
C LEU A 194 31.11 3.50 -31.69
N GLY A 195 30.72 4.75 -31.39
CA GLY A 195 30.87 5.89 -32.31
C GLY A 195 32.31 6.42 -32.44
N GLY A 196 33.23 5.97 -31.60
CA GLY A 196 34.66 6.31 -31.64
C GLY A 196 35.54 5.30 -32.38
N SER A 197 34.99 4.18 -32.87
CA SER A 197 35.76 3.22 -33.67
C SER A 197 35.73 3.66 -35.14
N PRO A 198 36.83 4.14 -35.74
CA PRO A 198 36.87 4.34 -37.18
C PRO A 198 36.63 2.99 -37.84
N ALA A 199 35.68 2.93 -38.77
CA ALA A 199 35.51 1.79 -39.65
C ALA A 199 36.85 1.57 -40.38
N GLY A 200 37.54 0.49 -40.02
CA GLY A 200 38.65 -0.06 -40.79
C GLY A 200 38.13 -0.86 -41.98
#